data_AF-A0ABC8TZ55-F1
#
_entry.id   AF-A0ABC8TZ55-F1
#
_cell.length_a   1.000
_cell.length_b   1.000
_cell.length_c   1.000
_cell.angle_alpha   90.00
_cell.angle_beta   90.00
_cell.angle_gamma   90.00
#
_symmetry.space_group_name_H-M   'P 1'
#
loop_
_entity.id
_entity.type
_entity.pdbx_description
1 polymer ?
#
loop_
_entity_poly.entity_id
_entity_poly.type
_entity_poly.pdbx_seq_one_letter_code
_entity_poly.pdbx_strand_id
1 'polypeptide(L)'
;MVGKGFVALLNDDWCPKLDAYFFEIVYIIVFFRTALAGLVTLLHACLDMKAIILGKYHYVLYFLVLAMQPRMLLTVDENLKPLSVPVRVGQAVDVVGQAGRPKTITGFQTHSTPVLLAAGDRAELATEKHIPLSPILEGFVILKENPEYRDDH
;
A
#
# COMPACT_ATOMS: atom_id res chain seq x y z
N MET A 1 -45.33 5.90 -0.11
CA MET A 1 -44.55 6.48 -1.21
C MET A 1 -43.24 7.05 -0.67
N VAL A 2 -42.40 6.23 -0.03
CA VAL A 2 -41.03 6.56 0.40
C VAL A 2 -40.32 5.21 0.50
N GLY A 3 -39.54 4.81 -0.50
CA GLY A 3 -38.99 3.45 -0.50
C GLY A 3 -38.27 3.00 -1.76
N LYS A 4 -37.72 3.92 -2.56
CA LYS A 4 -36.92 3.59 -3.75
C LYS A 4 -35.71 4.52 -3.97
N GLY A 5 -35.28 5.27 -2.95
CA GLY A 5 -34.21 6.27 -3.07
C GLY A 5 -32.85 5.90 -2.47
N PHE A 6 -32.76 4.84 -1.65
CA PHE A 6 -31.52 4.50 -0.95
C PHE A 6 -30.79 3.27 -1.55
N VAL A 7 -31.45 2.53 -2.43
CA VAL A 7 -30.92 1.30 -3.06
C VAL A 7 -30.22 1.58 -4.41
N ALA A 8 -30.17 2.86 -4.84
CA ALA A 8 -29.58 3.24 -6.14
C ALA A 8 -28.15 3.82 -6.05
N LEU A 9 -27.55 3.87 -4.86
CA LEU A 9 -26.14 4.29 -4.68
C LEU A 9 -25.17 3.12 -4.50
N LEU A 10 -25.65 1.89 -4.68
CA LEU A 10 -24.92 0.66 -4.39
C LEU A 10 -24.64 -0.21 -5.63
N ASN A 11 -24.89 0.31 -6.83
CA ASN A 11 -24.61 -0.42 -8.06
C ASN A 11 -23.73 0.41 -9.01
N ASP A 12 -22.55 -0.16 -9.22
CA ASP A 12 -21.85 -0.28 -10.50
C ASP A 12 -21.11 0.98 -10.98
N ASP A 13 -19.91 1.20 -10.43
CA ASP A 13 -18.67 1.63 -11.15
C ASP A 13 -17.56 2.18 -10.22
N TRP A 14 -17.83 2.32 -8.92
CA TRP A 14 -16.84 2.84 -7.98
C TRP A 14 -15.92 1.76 -7.43
N CYS A 15 -14.91 1.43 -8.25
CA CYS A 15 -13.55 1.09 -7.84
C CYS A 15 -13.37 -0.14 -6.92
N PRO A 16 -12.95 -1.31 -7.46
CA PRO A 16 -12.50 -2.46 -6.65
C PRO A 16 -11.30 -2.13 -5.71
N LYS A 17 -10.65 -0.98 -5.89
CA LYS A 17 -9.64 -0.50 -4.94
C LYS A 17 -10.27 0.04 -3.65
N LEU A 18 -11.44 0.70 -3.70
CA LEU A 18 -12.07 1.25 -2.49
C LEU A 18 -12.57 0.14 -1.56
N ASP A 19 -13.12 -0.93 -2.12
CA ASP A 19 -13.51 -2.13 -1.37
C ASP A 19 -12.29 -2.85 -0.80
N ALA A 20 -11.20 -2.96 -1.56
CA ALA A 20 -9.96 -3.56 -1.06
C ALA A 20 -9.29 -2.73 0.05
N TYR A 21 -9.26 -1.39 -0.06
CA TYR A 21 -8.72 -0.52 0.99
C TYR A 21 -9.61 -0.51 2.24
N PHE A 22 -10.94 -0.50 2.08
CA PHE A 22 -11.86 -0.61 3.21
C PHE A 22 -11.72 -1.97 3.90
N PHE A 23 -11.57 -3.05 3.12
CA PHE A 23 -11.38 -4.39 3.65
C PHE A 23 -10.02 -4.56 4.34
N GLU A 24 -8.92 -4.02 3.80
CA GLU A 24 -7.61 -4.05 4.47
C GLU A 24 -7.62 -3.22 5.77
N ILE A 25 -8.19 -2.01 5.76
CA ILE A 25 -8.26 -1.17 6.97
C ILE A 25 -9.11 -1.84 8.05
N VAL A 26 -10.28 -2.38 7.69
CA VAL A 26 -11.16 -3.07 8.64
C VAL A 26 -10.53 -4.37 9.12
N TYR A 27 -9.86 -5.14 8.26
CA TYR A 27 -9.20 -6.39 8.64
C TYR A 27 -7.97 -6.14 9.53
N ILE A 28 -7.16 -5.10 9.26
CA ILE A 28 -6.06 -4.69 10.13
C ILE A 28 -6.58 -4.28 11.50
N ILE A 29 -7.64 -3.46 11.55
CA ILE A 29 -8.25 -3.04 12.82
C ILE A 29 -8.81 -4.27 13.56
N VAL A 30 -9.48 -5.20 12.91
CA VAL A 30 -10.09 -6.35 13.60
C VAL A 30 -9.05 -7.41 14.02
N PHE A 31 -8.01 -7.63 13.21
CA PHE A 31 -7.06 -8.73 13.42
C PHE A 31 -5.83 -8.32 14.25
N PHE A 32 -5.46 -7.03 14.27
CA PHE A 32 -4.27 -6.56 14.96
C PHE A 32 -4.61 -5.96 16.33
N ARG A 33 -4.32 -6.72 17.39
CA ARG A 33 -4.69 -6.40 18.78
C ARG A 33 -4.11 -5.06 19.28
N THR A 34 -2.95 -4.67 18.77
CA THR A 34 -2.27 -3.41 19.13
C THR A 34 -2.88 -2.18 18.44
N ALA A 35 -3.39 -2.32 17.21
CA ALA A 35 -4.10 -1.23 16.52
C ALA A 35 -5.42 -0.91 17.24
N LEU A 36 -6.17 -1.94 17.68
CA LEU A 36 -7.37 -1.77 18.50
C LEU A 36 -7.08 -1.06 19.82
N ALA A 37 -6.03 -1.49 20.52
CA ALA A 37 -5.64 -0.87 21.78
C ALA A 37 -5.31 0.63 21.58
N GLY A 38 -4.55 0.97 20.54
CA GLY A 38 -4.26 2.37 20.18
C GLY A 38 -5.52 3.17 19.88
N LEU A 39 -6.46 2.62 19.11
CA LEU A 39 -7.71 3.30 18.75
C LEU A 39 -8.61 3.52 19.98
N VAL A 40 -8.76 2.52 20.85
CA VAL A 40 -9.57 2.62 22.09
C VAL A 40 -8.98 3.67 23.04
N THR A 41 -7.65 3.72 23.17
CA THR A 41 -6.99 4.76 24.00
C THR A 41 -7.24 6.17 23.45
N LEU A 42 -7.27 6.33 22.13
CA LEU A 42 -7.60 7.61 21.49
C LEU A 42 -9.07 7.99 21.69
N LEU A 43 -10.01 7.05 21.53
CA LEU A 43 -11.43 7.30 21.80
C LEU A 43 -11.66 7.73 23.25
N HIS A 44 -10.98 7.07 24.20
CA HIS A 44 -11.05 7.45 25.61
C HIS A 44 -10.46 8.85 25.86
N ALA A 45 -9.35 9.20 25.22
CA ALA A 45 -8.75 10.53 25.32
C ALA A 45 -9.63 11.64 24.71
N CYS A 46 -10.40 11.34 23.66
CA CYS A 46 -11.33 12.29 23.03
C CYS A 46 -12.52 12.67 23.92
N LEU A 47 -12.92 11.83 24.88
CA LEU A 47 -14.01 12.14 25.81
C LEU A 47 -13.63 13.25 26.81
N ASP A 48 -12.35 13.35 27.18
CA ASP A 48 -11.83 14.44 28.03
C ASP A 48 -10.64 15.16 27.36
N MET A 49 -10.98 15.87 26.28
CA MET A 49 -10.02 16.58 25.44
C MET A 49 -9.29 17.71 26.19
N LYS A 50 -9.96 18.36 27.16
CA LYS A 50 -9.41 19.52 27.87
C LYS A 50 -8.36 19.10 28.89
N ALA A 51 -8.60 18.03 29.65
CA ALA A 51 -7.64 17.58 30.65
C ALA A 51 -6.49 16.75 30.07
N ILE A 52 -6.76 15.95 29.03
CA ILE A 52 -5.79 14.98 28.50
C ILE A 52 -4.96 15.58 27.35
N ILE A 53 -5.63 16.14 26.33
CA ILE A 53 -4.94 16.63 25.11
C ILE A 53 -4.31 18.00 25.32
N LEU A 54 -4.97 18.94 26.01
CA LEU A 54 -4.40 20.27 26.31
C LEU A 54 -3.67 20.35 27.66
N GLY A 55 -3.72 19.29 28.47
CA GLY A 55 -3.13 19.24 29.80
C GLY A 55 -1.69 18.74 29.80
N LYS A 56 -1.43 17.62 30.49
CA LYS A 56 -0.07 17.09 30.69
C LYS A 56 0.33 15.99 29.71
N TYR A 57 -0.63 15.43 28.98
CA TYR A 57 -0.47 14.17 28.25
C TYR A 57 -0.67 14.32 26.74
N HIS A 58 -0.04 15.34 26.15
CA HIS A 58 -0.10 15.61 24.70
C HIS A 58 0.35 14.43 23.83
N TYR A 59 1.24 13.58 24.35
CA TYR A 59 1.80 12.43 23.63
C TYR A 59 0.81 11.28 23.43
N VAL A 60 -0.36 11.31 24.09
CA VAL A 60 -1.41 10.29 23.91
C VAL A 60 -1.94 10.27 22.47
N LEU A 61 -1.85 11.38 21.74
CA LEU A 61 -2.16 11.44 20.31
C LEU A 61 -1.24 10.56 19.44
N TYR A 62 0.00 10.27 19.89
CA TYR A 62 0.92 9.42 19.14
C TYR A 62 0.51 7.94 19.14
N PHE A 63 -0.44 7.51 19.99
CA PHE A 63 -0.99 6.16 19.90
C PHE A 63 -1.73 5.90 18.58
N LEU A 64 -2.09 6.93 17.81
CA LEU A 64 -2.60 6.79 16.45
C LEU A 64 -1.56 6.14 15.50
N VAL A 65 -0.26 6.32 15.75
CA VAL A 65 0.81 5.73 14.93
C VAL A 65 0.77 4.20 14.98
N LEU A 66 0.27 3.61 16.07
CA LEU A 66 0.11 2.15 16.19
C LEU A 66 -0.92 1.57 15.20
N ALA A 67 -1.81 2.41 14.68
CA ALA A 67 -2.80 2.03 13.67
C ALA A 67 -2.33 2.36 12.24
N MET A 68 -1.19 3.05 12.07
CA MET A 68 -0.66 3.39 10.75
C MET A 68 0.22 2.25 10.22
N GLN A 69 -0.12 1.72 9.04
CA GLN A 69 0.71 0.77 8.31
C GLN A 69 1.28 1.44 7.04
N PRO A 70 2.60 1.66 6.93
CA PRO A 70 3.19 2.22 5.72
C PRO A 70 3.19 1.18 4.60
N ARG A 71 2.84 1.61 3.38
CA ARG A 71 3.04 0.79 2.16
C ARG A 71 4.51 0.87 1.76
N MET A 72 5.26 -0.19 2.02
CA MET A 72 6.67 -0.31 1.65
C MET A 72 6.87 -1.44 0.65
N LEU A 73 7.82 -1.31 -0.27
CA LEU A 73 8.30 -2.37 -1.14
C LEU A 73 9.74 -2.75 -0.76
N LEU A 74 9.93 -4.01 -0.40
CA LEU A 74 11.22 -4.61 -0.13
C LEU A 74 11.38 -5.88 -0.95
N THR A 75 12.47 -5.96 -1.69
CA THR A 75 12.77 -7.10 -2.55
C THR A 75 13.77 -8.03 -1.88
N VAL A 76 13.48 -9.32 -1.97
CA VAL A 76 14.22 -10.39 -1.32
C VAL A 76 14.56 -11.45 -2.35
N ASP A 77 15.74 -12.04 -2.28
CA ASP A 77 16.15 -13.17 -3.11
C ASP A 77 15.53 -14.51 -2.63
N GLU A 78 15.68 -15.60 -3.39
CA GLU A 78 15.26 -16.96 -3.03
C GLU A 78 15.88 -17.42 -1.69
N ASN A 79 17.08 -16.93 -1.38
CA ASN A 79 17.81 -17.21 -0.14
C ASN A 79 17.40 -16.29 1.04
N LEU A 80 16.30 -15.56 0.92
CA LEU A 80 15.79 -14.61 1.90
C LEU A 80 16.76 -13.44 2.23
N LYS A 81 17.69 -13.14 1.34
CA LYS A 81 18.61 -12.01 1.49
C LYS A 81 18.01 -10.75 0.86
N PRO A 82 18.13 -9.57 1.50
CA PRO A 82 17.65 -8.33 0.91
C PRO A 82 18.45 -8.04 -0.36
N LEU A 83 17.73 -7.81 -1.46
CA LEU A 83 18.32 -7.52 -2.77
C LEU A 83 17.85 -6.13 -3.20
N SER A 84 18.78 -5.22 -3.49
CA SER A 84 18.43 -3.90 -4.02
C SER A 84 18.29 -3.97 -5.54
N VAL A 85 17.09 -3.71 -6.05
CA VAL A 85 16.76 -3.77 -7.48
C VAL A 85 16.12 -2.44 -7.88
N PRO A 86 16.45 -1.89 -9.07
CA PRO A 86 15.81 -0.68 -9.55
C PRO A 86 14.33 -0.94 -9.88
N VAL A 87 13.46 -0.10 -9.32
CA VAL A 87 12.01 -0.11 -9.49
C VAL A 87 11.55 1.26 -10.00
N ARG A 88 10.56 1.25 -10.89
CA ARG A 88 9.85 2.44 -11.35
C ARG A 88 8.58 2.59 -10.53
N VAL A 89 8.39 3.77 -9.95
CA VAL A 89 7.21 4.07 -9.13
C VAL A 89 6.43 5.19 -9.77
N GLY A 90 5.11 5.07 -9.74
CA GLY A 90 4.22 6.15 -10.12
C GLY A 90 2.76 5.77 -10.02
N GLN A 91 1.89 6.68 -10.47
CA GLN A 91 0.45 6.51 -10.31
C GLN A 91 -0.04 5.31 -11.12
N ALA A 92 -0.83 4.46 -10.47
CA ALA A 92 -1.42 3.27 -11.07
C ALA A 92 -2.50 3.66 -12.10
N VAL A 93 -2.24 3.33 -13.37
CA VAL A 93 -3.17 3.48 -14.49
C VAL A 93 -3.38 2.14 -15.17
N ASP A 94 -4.56 1.87 -15.72
CA ASP A 94 -4.88 0.55 -16.26
C ASP A 94 -3.99 0.20 -17.47
N VAL A 95 -3.81 1.19 -18.37
CA VAL A 95 -2.80 1.20 -19.42
C VAL A 95 -2.40 2.64 -19.71
N VAL A 96 -1.09 2.93 -19.80
CA VAL A 96 -0.64 4.12 -20.54
C VAL A 96 -0.67 3.81 -22.03
N GLY A 97 -1.03 4.80 -22.85
CA GLY A 97 -1.16 4.68 -24.31
C GLY A 97 0.15 4.48 -25.08
N GLN A 98 1.10 3.71 -24.55
CA GLN A 98 2.31 3.33 -25.27
C GLN A 98 1.98 2.23 -26.28
N ALA A 99 2.18 2.52 -27.57
CA ALA A 99 1.99 1.54 -28.63
C ALA A 99 2.97 0.37 -28.46
N GLY A 100 2.45 -0.85 -28.42
CA GLY A 100 3.24 -2.09 -28.46
C GLY A 100 3.67 -2.68 -27.11
N ARG A 101 3.70 -1.90 -26.01
CA ARG A 101 3.94 -2.41 -24.65
C ARG A 101 3.09 -1.64 -23.63
N PRO A 102 1.91 -2.15 -23.26
CA PRO A 102 1.10 -1.50 -22.24
C PRO A 102 1.87 -1.47 -20.91
N LYS A 103 2.00 -0.29 -20.31
CA LYS A 103 2.56 -0.10 -18.96
C LYS A 103 1.45 0.30 -18.01
N THR A 104 1.51 -0.19 -16.77
CA THR A 104 0.48 0.04 -15.75
C THR A 104 0.83 1.25 -14.86
N ILE A 105 1.99 1.87 -15.08
CA ILE A 105 2.51 3.00 -14.30
C ILE A 105 2.69 4.24 -15.18
N THR A 106 2.36 5.40 -14.62
CA THR A 106 2.75 6.71 -15.16
C THR A 106 4.09 7.16 -14.56
N GLY A 107 4.98 7.71 -15.39
CA GLY A 107 6.27 8.26 -14.93
C GLY A 107 7.47 7.31 -15.10
N PHE A 108 8.67 7.91 -15.07
CA PHE A 108 9.94 7.24 -15.34
C PHE A 108 10.95 7.37 -14.18
N GLN A 109 10.51 7.82 -12.99
CA GLN A 109 11.41 7.90 -11.84
C GLN A 109 11.79 6.50 -11.38
N THR A 110 13.09 6.24 -11.37
CA THR A 110 13.65 4.94 -10.99
C THR A 110 14.28 5.10 -9.61
N HIS A 111 13.82 4.28 -8.67
CA HIS A 111 14.32 4.21 -7.30
C HIS A 111 14.92 2.82 -7.06
N SER A 112 15.86 2.72 -6.13
CA SER A 112 16.38 1.42 -5.68
C SER A 112 15.63 0.97 -4.43
N THR A 113 15.23 -0.31 -4.37
CA THR A 113 14.59 -0.87 -3.19
C THR A 113 15.52 -0.89 -1.96
N PRO A 114 15.00 -0.65 -0.73
CA PRO A 114 13.58 -0.52 -0.36
C PRO A 114 12.99 0.88 -0.62
N VAL A 115 11.72 0.93 -1.01
CA VAL A 115 11.00 2.19 -1.33
C VAL A 115 9.67 2.26 -0.58
N LEU A 116 9.29 3.47 -0.14
CA LEU A 116 7.95 3.75 0.36
C LEU A 116 7.04 4.18 -0.78
N LEU A 117 5.90 3.51 -0.94
CA LEU A 117 4.91 3.79 -1.97
C LEU A 117 3.85 4.73 -1.41
N ALA A 118 3.52 5.81 -2.13
CA ALA A 118 2.43 6.68 -1.74
C ALA A 118 1.06 6.03 -1.99
N ALA A 119 0.00 6.66 -1.50
CA ALA A 119 -1.36 6.21 -1.77
C ALA A 119 -1.67 6.33 -3.27
N GLY A 120 -2.08 5.23 -3.91
CA GLY A 120 -2.37 5.19 -5.35
C GLY A 120 -1.16 4.96 -6.27
N ASP A 121 0.06 4.96 -5.71
CA ASP A 121 1.25 4.55 -6.44
C ASP A 121 1.30 3.02 -6.58
N ARG A 122 1.91 2.58 -7.68
CA ARG A 122 2.26 1.20 -7.93
C ARG A 122 3.70 1.15 -8.45
N ALA A 123 4.38 0.04 -8.16
CA ALA A 123 5.75 -0.18 -8.59
C ALA A 123 5.81 -1.21 -9.72
N GLU A 124 6.76 -1.02 -10.63
CA GLU A 124 7.17 -1.99 -11.65
C GLU A 124 8.69 -2.16 -11.62
N LEU A 125 9.21 -3.35 -11.94
CA LEU A 125 10.65 -3.56 -12.06
C LEU A 125 11.21 -2.79 -13.26
N ALA A 126 12.36 -2.14 -13.09
CA ALA A 126 13.02 -1.41 -14.16
C ALA A 126 13.84 -2.32 -15.10
N THR A 127 14.20 -3.51 -14.63
CA THR A 127 15.11 -4.46 -15.31
C THR A 127 14.47 -5.84 -15.41
N GLU A 128 14.70 -6.55 -16.51
CA GLU A 128 14.18 -7.91 -16.78
C GLU A 128 15.07 -9.04 -16.22
N LYS A 129 16.13 -8.68 -15.47
CA LYS A 129 17.07 -9.62 -14.83
C LYS A 129 16.41 -10.48 -13.76
N HIS A 130 15.40 -9.95 -13.09
CA HIS A 130 14.69 -10.64 -12.02
C HIS A 130 13.20 -10.70 -12.34
N ILE A 131 12.58 -11.84 -12.05
CA ILE A 131 11.14 -12.08 -12.19
C ILE A 131 10.53 -12.11 -10.78
N PRO A 132 9.50 -11.29 -10.50
CA PRO A 132 8.82 -11.33 -9.21
C PRO A 132 7.87 -12.53 -9.16
N LEU A 133 7.79 -13.20 -8.01
CA LEU A 133 6.82 -14.28 -7.81
C LEU A 133 5.38 -13.77 -7.68
N SER A 134 5.21 -12.52 -7.23
CA SER A 134 3.91 -11.86 -7.12
C SER A 134 3.70 -10.83 -8.25
N PRO A 135 2.47 -10.72 -8.79
CA PRO A 135 2.14 -9.71 -9.81
C PRO A 135 2.00 -8.29 -9.23
N ILE A 136 1.94 -8.17 -7.90
CA ILE A 136 1.83 -6.91 -7.17
C ILE A 136 3.13 -6.72 -6.39
N LEU A 137 3.80 -5.59 -6.63
CA LEU A 137 5.06 -5.23 -5.98
C LEU A 137 4.80 -4.36 -4.74
N GLU A 138 4.27 -4.98 -3.70
CA GLU A 138 3.97 -4.34 -2.41
C GLU A 138 4.38 -5.25 -1.26
N GLY A 139 4.85 -4.66 -0.15
CA GLY A 139 5.35 -5.39 1.00
C GLY A 139 6.68 -6.08 0.73
N PHE A 140 6.76 -7.36 1.11
CA PHE A 140 7.91 -8.21 0.87
C PHE A 140 7.68 -9.03 -0.40
N VAL A 141 8.51 -8.79 -1.41
CA VAL A 141 8.44 -9.49 -2.69
C VAL A 141 9.68 -10.33 -2.90
N ILE A 142 9.46 -11.61 -3.17
CA ILE A 142 10.55 -12.52 -3.54
C ILE A 142 10.78 -12.40 -5.04
N LEU A 143 12.03 -12.12 -5.39
CA LEU A 143 12.54 -12.05 -6.74
C LEU A 143 13.31 -13.33 -7.04
N LYS A 144 13.07 -13.87 -8.23
CA LYS A 144 13.83 -14.98 -8.81
C LYS A 144 14.71 -14.46 -9.94
N GLU A 145 15.93 -14.96 -10.03
CA GLU A 145 16.79 -14.67 -11.18
C GLU A 145 16.18 -15.25 -12.47
N ASN A 146 16.20 -14.46 -13.53
CA ASN A 146 15.65 -14.86 -14.83
C ASN A 146 16.68 -15.72 -15.59
N PRO A 147 16.41 -17.02 -15.86
CA PRO A 147 17.34 -17.89 -16.57
C PRO A 147 17.47 -17.56 -18.07
N GLU A 148 16.50 -16.85 -18.65
CA GLU A 148 16.51 -16.42 -20.05
C GLU A 148 17.22 -15.07 -20.25
N TYR A 149 17.68 -14.44 -19.16
CA TYR A 149 18.38 -13.16 -19.26
C TYR A 149 19.77 -13.37 -19.85
N ARG A 150 19.96 -12.85 -21.06
CA ARG A 150 21.28 -12.70 -21.69
C ARG A 150 21.72 -11.27 -21.50
N ASP A 151 22.91 -11.10 -20.90
CA ASP A 151 23.61 -9.81 -20.93
C ASP A 151 24.02 -9.55 -22.38
N ASP A 152 23.18 -8.83 -23.12
CA ASP A 152 23.51 -8.32 -24.45
C ASP A 152 24.55 -7.22 -24.29
N HIS A 153 25.83 -7.63 -24.27
CA HIS A 153 26.99 -6.75 -24.35
C HIS A 153 27.25 -6.27 -25.78
#